data_AF-A0A7K3GGK6-F1
#
_entry.id   AF-A0A7K3GGK6-F1
#
_cell.length_a   1.000
_cell.length_b   1.000
_cell.length_c   1.000
_cell.angle_alpha   90.00
_cell.angle_beta   90.00
_cell.angle_gamma   90.00
#
_symmetry.space_group_name_H-M   'P 1'
#
loop_
_entity.id
_entity.type
_entity.pdbx_description
1 polymer ?
#
loop_
_entity_poly.entity_id
_entity_poly.type
_entity_poly.pdbx_seq_one_letter_code
_entity_poly.pdbx_strand_id
1 'polypeptide(L)'
;MTRPPYEDPEHSEAEEPGAGRPGYWDPGWEPRPPVGPRPPREPDPLAVAVGNASLLGAGYLMLGRRWLFWACAVVTVALLRLTYSTAETWCEVLLLLWWAVMVAHGLWLARRHPAAGPRTGQRVLALGLTLPVLVAAGWVRYDTHGIEDAVAGAHARGDCGKAVAAQDEVGFRHRLAAAPVAARGDAVVEACERLDTAAGYLSTGLTGDLDALETGFGRLGAVLGEPGNERAVGVTLTDFLEGLPTEDGCRTMDIADWLRERESGPKALDGPSSATAARIAPEALEECGDALLADGQWVNARDMYQRLLDEHPGDDRADDARGGIRKAGLAIQLSDVRSLVTEAKSMSTGYCRKPAKYAGAPAYREGKSRALFVGDTEATTYTDKLPEAWKAGDAADAALVVCADGTEAGDVVETCRYRDHNGRIGSVRFNRLAVRVKAYALRTGKLVTDRKVQMGGESCPGILRYFDSLPSRMAVTPSAADVREAFGPVVGR
;
A
#
# COMPACT_ATOMS: atom_id res chain seq x y z
N MET A 1 -39.35 9.69 -19.73
CA MET A 1 -40.19 8.49 -19.83
C MET A 1 -40.26 7.90 -18.43
N THR A 2 -41.37 7.73 -17.72
CA THR A 2 -42.79 8.04 -17.89
C THR A 2 -43.36 7.90 -16.46
N ARG A 3 -44.22 8.84 -16.06
CA ARG A 3 -45.01 8.84 -14.81
C ARG A 3 -46.37 8.14 -15.10
N PRO A 4 -47.27 8.01 -14.11
CA PRO A 4 -47.63 6.87 -13.25
C PRO A 4 -48.89 6.10 -13.80
N PRO A 5 -49.73 5.38 -13.01
CA PRO A 5 -50.72 6.07 -12.19
C PRO A 5 -51.12 5.39 -10.85
N TYR A 6 -51.88 6.20 -10.12
CA TYR A 6 -52.65 6.04 -8.90
C TYR A 6 -54.03 5.43 -9.23
N GLU A 7 -54.55 4.51 -8.41
CA GLU A 7 -55.98 4.14 -8.38
C GLU A 7 -56.43 3.83 -6.94
N ASP A 8 -57.50 4.52 -6.55
CA ASP A 8 -58.49 4.34 -5.48
C ASP A 8 -59.82 4.75 -6.19
N PRO A 9 -61.06 4.38 -5.82
CA PRO A 9 -61.56 3.66 -4.63
C PRO A 9 -62.66 2.61 -4.94
N GLU A 10 -63.22 1.92 -3.93
CA GLU A 10 -64.59 1.36 -4.04
C GLU A 10 -65.34 1.32 -2.70
N HIS A 11 -66.43 2.09 -2.65
CA HIS A 11 -67.54 1.98 -1.70
C HIS A 11 -68.52 0.89 -2.16
N SER A 12 -69.15 0.18 -1.23
CA SER A 12 -70.54 -0.26 -1.41
C SER A 12 -71.24 -0.50 -0.06
N GLU A 13 -72.27 0.31 0.16
CA GLU A 13 -73.39 0.09 1.08
C GLU A 13 -74.31 -1.01 0.53
N ALA A 14 -74.97 -1.77 1.41
CA ALA A 14 -76.25 -2.40 1.10
C ALA A 14 -77.08 -2.67 2.36
N GLU A 15 -78.28 -2.08 2.35
CA GLU A 15 -79.36 -2.06 3.33
C GLU A 15 -80.33 -3.25 3.12
N GLU A 16 -80.80 -3.85 4.24
CA GLU A 16 -82.17 -4.36 4.54
C GLU A 16 -82.95 -5.33 3.59
N PRO A 17 -84.17 -5.85 3.94
CA PRO A 17 -84.80 -6.25 5.22
C PRO A 17 -85.52 -7.64 5.13
N GLY A 18 -86.14 -8.13 6.22
CA GLY A 18 -87.07 -9.26 6.15
C GLY A 18 -87.80 -9.62 7.45
N ALA A 19 -89.11 -9.36 7.48
CA ALA A 19 -90.00 -9.50 8.62
C ALA A 19 -90.76 -10.86 8.68
N GLY A 20 -91.18 -11.27 9.89
CA GLY A 20 -92.56 -11.78 10.10
C GLY A 20 -92.82 -13.19 10.67
N ARG A 21 -92.96 -13.29 12.02
CA ARG A 21 -94.05 -13.94 12.83
C ARG A 21 -94.37 -15.46 12.69
N PRO A 22 -95.21 -16.09 13.56
CA PRO A 22 -95.76 -15.74 14.90
C PRO A 22 -95.78 -16.86 15.98
N GLY A 23 -95.87 -16.45 17.27
CA GLY A 23 -96.85 -16.88 18.30
C GLY A 23 -96.97 -18.33 18.81
N TYR A 24 -96.72 -18.54 20.11
CA TYR A 24 -97.56 -19.39 20.98
C TYR A 24 -97.37 -19.01 22.47
N TRP A 25 -98.47 -18.90 23.21
CA TRP A 25 -98.54 -18.60 24.64
C TRP A 25 -98.98 -19.83 25.45
N ASP A 26 -98.46 -19.91 26.68
CA ASP A 26 -99.04 -20.48 27.92
C ASP A 26 -99.04 -22.01 28.13
N PRO A 27 -99.20 -22.54 29.38
CA PRO A 27 -98.91 -22.03 30.74
C PRO A 27 -98.07 -23.05 31.57
N GLY A 28 -97.50 -22.64 32.72
CA GLY A 28 -96.99 -23.63 33.69
C GLY A 28 -96.06 -23.08 34.77
N TRP A 29 -96.66 -22.69 35.89
CA TRP A 29 -96.04 -22.23 37.13
C TRP A 29 -95.24 -23.35 37.84
N GLU A 30 -94.08 -23.00 38.40
CA GLU A 30 -93.66 -23.41 39.75
C GLU A 30 -92.50 -22.50 40.22
N PRO A 31 -92.65 -21.76 41.34
CA PRO A 31 -91.62 -20.87 41.85
C PRO A 31 -90.46 -21.65 42.46
N ARG A 32 -89.26 -21.50 41.91
CA ARG A 32 -88.03 -21.98 42.56
C ARG A 32 -87.88 -21.28 43.92
N PRO A 33 -87.55 -22.02 45.00
CA PRO A 33 -87.36 -21.42 46.31
C PRO A 33 -86.27 -20.33 46.25
N PRO A 34 -86.39 -19.25 47.06
CA PRO A 34 -85.37 -18.21 47.11
C PRO A 34 -84.03 -18.84 47.46
N VAL A 35 -83.05 -18.65 46.57
CA VAL A 35 -81.65 -18.93 46.89
C VAL A 35 -81.30 -18.03 48.07
N GLY A 36 -81.23 -18.60 49.27
CA GLY A 36 -80.76 -17.89 50.45
C GLY A 36 -79.42 -17.19 50.16
N PRO A 37 -79.09 -16.09 50.84
CA PRO A 37 -77.82 -15.41 50.64
C PRO A 37 -76.69 -16.43 50.74
N ARG A 38 -75.96 -16.63 49.63
CA ARG A 38 -74.78 -17.49 49.63
C ARG A 38 -73.84 -16.97 50.73
N PRO A 39 -73.25 -17.84 51.56
CA PRO A 39 -72.34 -17.39 52.60
C PRO A 39 -71.26 -16.50 51.99
N PRO A 40 -70.85 -15.42 52.67
CA PRO A 40 -69.76 -14.58 52.21
C PRO A 40 -68.55 -15.48 51.94
N ARG A 41 -68.16 -15.58 50.67
CA ARG A 41 -67.04 -16.41 50.24
C ARG A 41 -65.76 -15.67 50.56
N GLU A 42 -64.85 -16.38 51.21
CA GLU A 42 -63.54 -15.87 51.59
C GLU A 42 -62.71 -15.49 50.35
N PRO A 43 -61.94 -14.38 50.41
CA PRO A 43 -61.00 -14.02 49.35
C PRO A 43 -59.96 -15.10 49.12
N ASP A 44 -59.47 -15.24 47.88
CA ASP A 44 -58.23 -15.99 47.65
C ASP A 44 -57.02 -15.05 47.77
N PRO A 45 -56.29 -15.08 48.89
CA PRO A 45 -55.12 -14.24 49.10
C PRO A 45 -54.02 -14.44 48.05
N LEU A 46 -54.01 -15.58 47.35
CA LEU A 46 -53.07 -15.83 46.26
C LEU A 46 -53.38 -14.98 45.02
N ALA A 47 -54.65 -14.68 44.74
CA ALA A 47 -55.02 -13.87 43.58
C ALA A 47 -54.56 -12.41 43.73
N VAL A 48 -54.63 -11.86 44.95
CA VAL A 48 -54.15 -10.50 45.27
C VAL A 48 -52.62 -10.45 45.22
N ALA A 49 -51.95 -11.47 45.77
CA ALA A 49 -50.50 -11.58 45.72
C ALA A 49 -49.99 -11.63 44.26
N VAL A 50 -50.64 -12.42 43.40
CA VAL A 50 -50.33 -12.50 41.96
C VAL A 50 -50.62 -11.17 41.24
N GLY A 51 -51.72 -10.49 41.58
CA GLY A 51 -52.02 -9.16 41.03
C GLY A 51 -50.99 -8.09 41.43
N ASN A 52 -50.38 -8.21 42.60
CA ASN A 52 -49.29 -7.32 43.02
C ASN A 52 -47.92 -7.78 42.49
N ALA A 53 -47.75 -9.06 42.17
CA ALA A 53 -46.56 -9.59 41.52
C ALA A 53 -46.34 -9.01 40.10
N SER A 54 -47.36 -8.38 39.51
CA SER A 54 -47.22 -7.67 38.24
C SER A 54 -46.51 -6.32 38.33
N LEU A 55 -46.00 -5.92 39.51
CA LEU A 55 -45.37 -4.63 39.83
C LEU A 55 -46.26 -3.38 39.67
N LEU A 56 -47.33 -3.47 38.88
CA LEU A 56 -48.29 -2.40 38.66
C LEU A 56 -49.28 -2.22 39.83
N GLY A 57 -49.27 -3.12 40.83
CA GLY A 57 -50.14 -3.02 42.01
C GLY A 57 -51.60 -3.41 41.75
N ALA A 58 -51.88 -4.25 40.75
CA ALA A 58 -53.23 -4.64 40.36
C ALA A 58 -54.01 -5.36 41.48
N GLY A 59 -53.30 -6.00 42.43
CA GLY A 59 -53.91 -6.59 43.63
C GLY A 59 -54.54 -5.54 44.56
N TYR A 60 -54.02 -4.31 44.61
CA TYR A 60 -54.64 -3.22 45.37
C TYR A 60 -55.94 -2.71 44.74
N LEU A 61 -56.02 -2.73 43.40
CA LEU A 61 -57.27 -2.46 42.67
C LEU A 61 -58.33 -3.52 42.97
N MET A 62 -57.94 -4.81 43.02
CA MET A 62 -58.84 -5.91 43.40
C MET A 62 -59.36 -5.79 44.84
N LEU A 63 -58.58 -5.17 45.73
CA LEU A 63 -58.97 -4.83 47.10
C LEU A 63 -59.74 -3.48 47.20
N GLY A 64 -60.03 -2.83 46.08
CA GLY A 64 -60.73 -1.53 46.03
C GLY A 64 -59.90 -0.32 46.48
N ARG A 65 -58.59 -0.49 46.75
CA ARG A 65 -57.70 0.54 47.29
C ARG A 65 -56.94 1.27 46.18
N ARG A 66 -57.64 2.16 45.48
CA ARG A 66 -57.12 2.92 44.32
C ARG A 66 -55.90 3.79 44.61
N TRP A 67 -55.78 4.33 45.83
CA TRP A 67 -54.63 5.16 46.23
C TRP A 67 -53.32 4.35 46.26
N LEU A 68 -53.35 3.14 46.83
CA LEU A 68 -52.17 2.27 46.92
C LEU A 68 -51.70 1.80 45.53
N PHE A 69 -52.65 1.56 44.61
CA PHE A 69 -52.33 1.27 43.22
C PHE A 69 -51.48 2.39 42.59
N TRP A 70 -51.93 3.64 42.70
CA TRP A 70 -51.19 4.77 42.12
C TRP A 70 -49.85 5.02 42.79
N ALA A 71 -49.78 4.93 44.12
CA ALA A 71 -48.52 5.06 44.85
C ALA A 71 -47.50 3.99 44.41
N CYS A 72 -47.94 2.73 44.30
CA CYS A 72 -47.09 1.64 43.86
C CYS A 72 -46.69 1.77 42.39
N ALA A 73 -47.58 2.25 41.52
CA ALA A 73 -47.25 2.52 40.12
C ALA A 73 -46.17 3.60 40.00
N VAL A 74 -46.26 4.69 40.76
CA VAL A 74 -45.24 5.76 40.77
C VAL A 74 -43.90 5.25 41.27
N VAL A 75 -43.87 4.51 42.40
CA VAL A 75 -42.62 3.93 42.94
C VAL A 75 -42.01 2.94 41.95
N THR A 76 -42.83 2.11 41.31
CA THR A 76 -42.37 1.15 40.30
C THR A 76 -41.80 1.85 39.07
N VAL A 77 -42.46 2.89 38.57
CA VAL A 77 -41.94 3.70 37.45
C VAL A 77 -40.63 4.39 37.83
N ALA A 78 -40.53 4.92 39.05
CA ALA A 78 -39.31 5.55 39.55
C ALA A 78 -38.16 4.55 39.69
N LEU A 79 -38.43 3.35 40.23
CA LEU A 79 -37.43 2.29 40.34
C LEU A 79 -37.02 1.77 38.96
N LEU A 80 -37.96 1.52 38.05
CA LEU A 80 -37.63 1.12 36.67
C LEU A 80 -36.78 2.18 35.96
N ARG A 81 -37.11 3.46 36.14
CA ARG A 81 -36.30 4.57 35.61
C ARG A 81 -34.90 4.60 36.23
N LEU A 82 -34.79 4.39 37.54
CA LEU A 82 -33.52 4.37 38.26
C LEU A 82 -32.65 3.21 37.75
N THR A 83 -33.17 1.98 37.75
CA THR A 83 -32.49 0.78 37.26
C THR A 83 -32.06 0.94 35.80
N TYR A 84 -32.88 1.58 34.97
CA TYR A 84 -32.55 1.87 33.58
C TYR A 84 -31.43 2.92 33.43
N SER A 85 -31.37 3.92 34.31
CA SER A 85 -30.42 5.03 34.20
C SER A 85 -29.02 4.73 34.75
N THR A 86 -28.92 3.92 35.81
CA THR A 86 -27.65 3.69 36.51
C THR A 86 -27.02 2.33 36.18
N ALA A 87 -27.82 1.34 35.76
CA ALA A 87 -27.37 0.00 35.38
C ALA A 87 -26.44 -0.70 36.41
N GLU A 88 -26.62 -0.43 37.71
CA GLU A 88 -25.87 -1.08 38.79
C GLU A 88 -26.69 -2.19 39.47
N THR A 89 -26.02 -3.26 39.89
CA THR A 89 -26.64 -4.49 40.45
C THR A 89 -27.50 -4.25 41.70
N TRP A 90 -27.21 -3.23 42.50
CA TRP A 90 -28.02 -2.90 43.69
C TRP A 90 -29.40 -2.35 43.35
N CYS A 91 -29.57 -1.68 42.20
CA CYS A 91 -30.87 -1.20 41.73
C CYS A 91 -31.79 -2.36 41.36
N GLU A 92 -31.23 -3.47 40.87
CA GLU A 92 -31.96 -4.70 40.57
C GLU A 92 -32.41 -5.40 41.85
N VAL A 93 -31.52 -5.46 42.85
CA VAL A 93 -31.85 -5.97 44.20
C VAL A 93 -32.98 -5.15 44.82
N LEU A 94 -32.97 -3.82 44.67
CA LEU A 94 -34.06 -2.95 45.12
C LEU A 94 -35.38 -3.23 44.41
N LEU A 95 -35.37 -3.46 43.09
CA LEU A 95 -36.57 -3.80 42.33
C LEU A 95 -37.14 -5.15 42.78
N LEU A 96 -36.29 -6.15 43.03
CA LEU A 96 -36.69 -7.46 43.54
C LEU A 96 -37.20 -7.41 44.99
N LEU A 97 -36.57 -6.61 45.84
CA LEU A 97 -37.04 -6.35 47.20
C LEU A 97 -38.39 -5.64 47.18
N TRP A 98 -38.56 -4.64 46.31
CA TRP A 98 -39.82 -3.94 46.12
C TRP A 98 -40.92 -4.88 45.63
N TRP A 99 -40.61 -5.75 44.67
CA TRP A 99 -41.50 -6.81 44.21
C TRP A 99 -41.92 -7.74 45.35
N ALA A 100 -40.96 -8.23 46.14
CA ALA A 100 -41.21 -9.12 47.27
C ALA A 100 -42.09 -8.43 48.34
N VAL A 101 -41.84 -7.15 48.62
CA VAL A 101 -42.64 -6.33 49.53
C VAL A 101 -44.07 -6.18 49.01
N MET A 102 -44.27 -5.91 47.72
CA MET A 102 -45.59 -5.78 47.09
C MET A 102 -46.42 -7.07 47.19
N VAL A 103 -45.78 -8.22 46.96
CA VAL A 103 -46.38 -9.55 47.06
C VAL A 103 -46.73 -9.87 48.52
N ALA A 104 -45.78 -9.69 49.44
CA ALA A 104 -45.97 -9.96 50.87
C ALA A 104 -47.04 -9.05 51.48
N HIS A 105 -47.05 -7.76 51.12
CA HIS A 105 -48.01 -6.78 51.61
C HIS A 105 -49.41 -7.03 51.03
N GLY A 106 -49.52 -7.39 49.75
CA GLY A 106 -50.79 -7.81 49.15
C GLY A 106 -51.38 -9.05 49.82
N LEU A 107 -50.54 -10.05 50.09
CA LEU A 107 -50.91 -11.27 50.79
C LEU A 107 -51.35 -11.00 52.24
N TRP A 108 -50.64 -10.12 52.94
CA TRP A 108 -50.95 -9.72 54.31
C TRP A 108 -52.26 -8.93 54.41
N LEU A 109 -52.51 -8.01 53.47
CA LEU A 109 -53.75 -7.24 53.39
C LEU A 109 -54.96 -8.14 53.07
N ALA A 110 -54.80 -9.06 52.12
CA ALA A 110 -55.85 -10.01 51.76
C ALA A 110 -56.23 -10.96 52.91
N ARG A 111 -55.27 -11.27 53.80
CA ARG A 111 -55.50 -12.09 55.01
C ARG A 111 -56.21 -11.33 56.15
N ARG A 112 -56.14 -9.99 56.19
CA ARG A 112 -56.65 -9.20 57.33
C ARG A 112 -58.05 -8.59 57.14
N HIS A 113 -58.61 -8.52 55.93
CA HIS A 113 -59.94 -7.95 55.69
C HIS A 113 -60.71 -8.67 54.56
N PRO A 114 -61.79 -9.43 54.85
CA PRO A 114 -62.64 -10.03 53.82
C PRO A 114 -63.58 -8.98 53.22
N ALA A 115 -63.28 -8.52 52.00
CA ALA A 115 -64.19 -7.69 51.20
C ALA A 115 -64.49 -8.40 49.86
N ALA A 116 -65.71 -8.19 49.35
CA ALA A 116 -66.35 -8.93 48.25
C ALA A 116 -65.53 -8.93 46.94
N GLY A 117 -65.38 -10.11 46.32
CA GLY A 117 -64.37 -10.38 45.30
C GLY A 117 -64.79 -10.35 43.81
N PRO A 118 -63.81 -10.47 42.89
CA PRO A 118 -64.00 -10.66 41.45
C PRO A 118 -63.78 -12.13 40.97
N ARG A 119 -63.97 -12.36 39.65
CA ARG A 119 -64.25 -13.65 38.95
C ARG A 119 -63.03 -14.56 38.67
N THR A 120 -63.29 -15.86 38.59
CA THR A 120 -62.34 -16.99 38.35
C THR A 120 -61.52 -16.91 37.05
N GLY A 121 -61.95 -16.15 36.03
CA GLY A 121 -61.22 -15.98 34.76
C GLY A 121 -59.99 -15.07 34.85
N GLN A 122 -59.82 -14.35 35.96
CA GLN A 122 -58.80 -13.32 36.13
C GLN A 122 -57.41 -13.89 36.52
N ARG A 123 -57.37 -15.15 36.99
CA ARG A 123 -56.13 -15.86 37.40
C ARG A 123 -55.24 -16.24 36.20
N VAL A 124 -55.85 -16.67 35.10
CA VAL A 124 -55.13 -17.04 33.87
C VAL A 124 -54.62 -15.81 33.14
N LEU A 125 -55.39 -14.71 33.14
CA LEU A 125 -54.98 -13.45 32.53
C LEU A 125 -53.79 -12.80 33.27
N ALA A 126 -53.76 -12.87 34.60
CA ALA A 126 -52.69 -12.28 35.42
C ALA A 126 -51.36 -13.08 35.37
N LEU A 127 -51.44 -14.42 35.34
CA LEU A 127 -50.28 -15.28 35.11
C LEU A 127 -49.79 -15.20 33.66
N GLY A 128 -50.72 -15.11 32.70
CA GLY A 128 -50.42 -14.95 31.27
C GLY A 128 -49.78 -13.62 30.90
N LEU A 129 -49.84 -12.59 31.76
CA LEU A 129 -49.23 -11.27 31.50
C LEU A 129 -47.88 -11.06 32.21
N THR A 130 -47.67 -11.68 33.37
CA THR A 130 -46.46 -11.45 34.18
C THR A 130 -45.29 -12.32 33.75
N LEU A 131 -45.55 -13.58 33.42
CA LEU A 131 -44.51 -14.53 33.02
C LEU A 131 -43.83 -14.15 31.70
N PRO A 132 -44.55 -13.74 30.63
CA PRO A 132 -43.92 -13.35 29.38
C PRO A 132 -43.08 -12.09 29.51
N VAL A 133 -43.48 -11.13 30.35
CA VAL A 133 -42.74 -9.88 30.55
C VAL A 133 -41.40 -10.15 31.26
N LEU A 134 -41.40 -10.98 32.30
CA LEU A 134 -40.16 -11.36 33.00
C LEU A 134 -39.25 -12.24 32.14
N VAL A 135 -39.83 -13.18 31.38
CA VAL A 135 -39.07 -14.03 30.45
C VAL A 135 -38.50 -13.20 29.30
N ALA A 136 -39.27 -12.27 28.72
CA ALA A 136 -38.78 -11.39 27.67
C ALA A 136 -37.68 -10.45 28.19
N ALA A 137 -37.84 -9.86 29.38
CA ALA A 137 -36.82 -9.01 29.99
C ALA A 137 -35.54 -9.79 30.34
N GLY A 138 -35.68 -11.00 30.89
CA GLY A 138 -34.55 -11.88 31.19
C GLY A 138 -33.82 -12.37 29.95
N TRP A 139 -34.56 -12.74 28.90
CA TRP A 139 -33.98 -13.18 27.62
C TRP A 139 -33.25 -12.05 26.91
N VAL A 140 -33.85 -10.87 26.82
CA VAL A 140 -33.20 -9.69 26.21
C VAL A 140 -31.88 -9.37 26.93
N ARG A 141 -31.84 -9.47 28.27
CA ARG A 141 -30.64 -9.15 29.06
C ARG A 141 -29.54 -10.22 28.95
N TYR A 142 -29.91 -11.51 28.91
CA TYR A 142 -28.97 -12.61 28.67
C TYR A 142 -28.32 -12.48 27.28
N ASP A 143 -29.14 -12.16 26.27
CA ASP A 143 -28.70 -11.94 24.90
C ASP A 143 -27.77 -10.72 24.80
N THR A 144 -28.06 -9.62 25.52
CA THR A 144 -27.20 -8.41 25.49
C THR A 144 -25.82 -8.63 26.12
N HIS A 145 -25.72 -9.37 27.22
CA HIS A 145 -24.42 -9.69 27.82
C HIS A 145 -23.61 -10.67 26.95
N GLY A 146 -24.27 -11.61 26.27
CA GLY A 146 -23.61 -12.50 25.32
C GLY A 146 -22.96 -11.73 24.17
N ILE A 147 -23.66 -10.73 23.63
CA ILE A 147 -23.12 -9.85 22.58
C ILE A 147 -21.98 -8.97 23.11
N GLU A 148 -22.11 -8.39 24.31
CA GLU A 148 -21.05 -7.59 24.94
C GLU A 148 -19.76 -8.40 25.14
N ASP A 149 -19.87 -9.62 25.67
CA ASP A 149 -18.73 -10.52 25.87
C ASP A 149 -18.09 -10.93 24.53
N ALA A 150 -18.91 -11.09 23.48
CA ALA A 150 -18.42 -11.39 22.13
C ALA A 150 -17.65 -10.20 21.53
N VAL A 151 -18.19 -8.99 21.62
CA VAL A 151 -17.54 -7.74 21.15
C VAL A 151 -16.26 -7.48 21.94
N ALA A 152 -16.32 -7.49 23.27
CA ALA A 152 -15.16 -7.26 24.14
C ALA A 152 -14.10 -8.36 23.96
N GLY A 153 -14.53 -9.62 23.82
CA GLY A 153 -13.62 -10.73 23.55
C GLY A 153 -12.95 -10.62 22.18
N ALA A 154 -13.66 -10.20 21.15
CA ALA A 154 -13.10 -9.97 19.81
C ALA A 154 -12.12 -8.79 19.80
N HIS A 155 -12.49 -7.67 20.41
CA HIS A 155 -11.64 -6.50 20.57
C HIS A 155 -10.37 -6.80 21.36
N ALA A 156 -10.48 -7.53 22.48
CA ALA A 156 -9.33 -7.97 23.27
C ALA A 156 -8.38 -8.91 22.50
N ARG A 157 -8.87 -9.59 21.45
CA ARG A 157 -8.05 -10.39 20.52
C ARG A 157 -7.53 -9.58 19.33
N GLY A 158 -7.99 -8.35 19.13
CA GLY A 158 -7.68 -7.51 17.98
C GLY A 158 -8.46 -7.88 16.71
N ASP A 159 -9.53 -8.66 16.82
CA ASP A 159 -10.32 -9.14 15.68
C ASP A 159 -11.47 -8.16 15.40
N CYS A 160 -11.14 -7.08 14.70
CA CYS A 160 -12.11 -6.03 14.39
C CYS A 160 -13.28 -6.51 13.51
N GLY A 161 -13.03 -7.44 12.59
CA GLY A 161 -14.10 -8.06 11.79
C GLY A 161 -15.13 -8.78 12.65
N LYS A 162 -14.69 -9.57 13.65
CA LYS A 162 -15.60 -10.21 14.60
C LYS A 162 -16.26 -9.23 15.58
N ALA A 163 -15.56 -8.16 15.97
CA ALA A 163 -16.13 -7.15 16.87
C ALA A 163 -17.29 -6.39 16.20
N VAL A 164 -17.11 -5.98 14.93
CA VAL A 164 -18.16 -5.33 14.13
C VAL A 164 -19.31 -6.29 13.87
N ALA A 165 -19.03 -7.52 13.42
CA ALA A 165 -20.07 -8.51 13.17
C ALA A 165 -20.91 -8.85 14.41
N ALA A 166 -20.29 -8.90 15.60
CA ALA A 166 -21.01 -9.11 16.86
C ALA A 166 -21.88 -7.89 17.24
N GLN A 167 -21.41 -6.67 16.99
CA GLN A 167 -22.20 -5.46 17.27
C GLN A 167 -23.39 -5.29 16.30
N ASP A 168 -23.28 -5.76 15.06
CA ASP A 168 -24.38 -5.73 14.08
C ASP A 168 -25.60 -6.56 14.51
N GLU A 169 -25.44 -7.51 15.45
CA GLU A 169 -26.55 -8.26 16.04
C GLU A 169 -27.39 -7.41 17.02
N VAL A 170 -26.88 -6.25 17.46
CA VAL A 170 -27.57 -5.33 18.39
C VAL A 170 -28.70 -4.58 17.67
N GLY A 171 -29.93 -5.03 17.90
CA GLY A 171 -31.14 -4.40 17.35
C GLY A 171 -31.66 -3.20 18.15
N PHE A 172 -32.72 -2.55 17.63
CA PHE A 172 -33.43 -1.45 18.30
C PHE A 172 -33.87 -1.81 19.74
N ARG A 173 -34.27 -3.06 19.97
CA ARG A 173 -34.73 -3.54 21.29
C ARG A 173 -33.60 -3.59 22.31
N HIS A 174 -32.40 -4.00 21.89
CA HIS A 174 -31.20 -4.05 22.73
C HIS A 174 -30.76 -2.63 23.11
N ARG A 175 -30.78 -1.70 22.16
CA ARG A 175 -30.46 -0.27 22.42
C ARG A 175 -31.42 0.39 23.41
N LEU A 176 -32.69 -0.04 23.44
CA LEU A 176 -33.71 0.48 24.35
C LEU A 176 -33.71 -0.18 25.73
N ALA A 177 -33.10 -1.36 25.89
CA ALA A 177 -33.07 -2.11 27.15
C ALA A 177 -31.69 -2.05 27.85
N ALA A 178 -30.62 -1.83 27.10
CA ALA A 178 -29.23 -1.83 27.57
C ALA A 178 -28.39 -0.76 26.87
N ALA A 179 -28.87 0.49 26.85
CA ALA A 179 -28.24 1.61 26.15
C ALA A 179 -26.73 1.81 26.47
N PRO A 180 -26.25 1.71 27.72
CA PRO A 180 -24.82 1.87 28.03
C PRO A 180 -23.93 0.78 27.42
N VAL A 181 -24.44 -0.45 27.32
CA VAL A 181 -23.72 -1.60 26.75
C VAL A 181 -23.59 -1.43 25.23
N ALA A 182 -24.70 -1.07 24.57
CA ALA A 182 -24.68 -0.75 23.15
C ALA A 182 -23.69 0.39 22.82
N ALA A 183 -23.67 1.45 23.64
CA ALA A 183 -22.75 2.58 23.45
C ALA A 183 -21.26 2.20 23.58
N ARG A 184 -20.90 1.24 24.43
CA ARG A 184 -19.52 0.73 24.51
C ARG A 184 -19.14 -0.06 23.27
N GLY A 185 -20.05 -0.91 22.77
CA GLY A 185 -19.84 -1.64 21.53
C GLY A 185 -19.70 -0.71 20.32
N ASP A 186 -20.51 0.35 20.25
CA ASP A 186 -20.41 1.36 19.20
C ASP A 186 -19.04 2.06 19.19
N ALA A 187 -18.46 2.36 20.37
CA ALA A 187 -17.12 2.93 20.48
C ALA A 187 -16.02 1.96 19.99
N VAL A 188 -16.18 0.66 20.23
CA VAL A 188 -15.28 -0.38 19.69
C VAL A 188 -15.38 -0.44 18.17
N VAL A 189 -16.59 -0.39 17.61
CA VAL A 189 -16.81 -0.34 16.15
C VAL A 189 -16.15 0.89 15.55
N GLU A 190 -16.34 2.07 16.13
CA GLU A 190 -15.71 3.31 15.66
C GLU A 190 -14.17 3.23 15.71
N ALA A 191 -13.59 2.61 16.74
CA ALA A 191 -12.15 2.36 16.79
C ALA A 191 -11.71 1.40 15.66
N CYS A 192 -12.48 0.34 15.41
CA CYS A 192 -12.22 -0.62 14.34
C CYS A 192 -12.35 -0.03 12.93
N GLU A 193 -13.34 0.83 12.66
CA GLU A 193 -13.47 1.56 11.39
C GLU A 193 -12.27 2.49 11.14
N ARG A 194 -11.76 3.13 12.19
CA ARG A 194 -10.54 3.95 12.12
C ARG A 194 -9.29 3.11 11.85
N LEU A 195 -9.21 1.90 12.41
CA LEU A 195 -8.13 0.95 12.13
C LEU A 195 -8.19 0.40 10.71
N ASP A 196 -9.38 0.08 10.20
CA ASP A 196 -9.59 -0.33 8.80
C ASP A 196 -9.17 0.77 7.82
N THR A 197 -9.56 2.02 8.13
CA THR A 197 -9.09 3.20 7.39
C THR A 197 -7.55 3.31 7.43
N ALA A 198 -6.93 3.12 8.60
CA ALA A 198 -5.48 3.12 8.73
C ALA A 198 -4.83 2.00 7.91
N ALA A 199 -5.39 0.79 7.92
CA ALA A 199 -4.93 -0.34 7.12
C ALA A 199 -5.00 -0.04 5.61
N GLY A 200 -6.05 0.65 5.15
CA GLY A 200 -6.14 1.10 3.75
C GLY A 200 -5.01 2.05 3.34
N TYR A 201 -4.65 3.00 4.21
CA TYR A 201 -3.50 3.88 4.00
C TYR A 201 -2.17 3.09 4.01
N LEU A 202 -1.99 2.16 4.95
CA LEU A 202 -0.81 1.31 5.02
C LEU A 202 -0.65 0.42 3.77
N SER A 203 -1.74 -0.17 3.28
CA SER A 203 -1.75 -0.94 2.04
C SER A 203 -1.43 -0.07 0.82
N THR A 204 -1.88 1.19 0.80
CA THR A 204 -1.48 2.15 -0.24
C THR A 204 0.02 2.46 -0.13
N GLY A 205 0.53 2.55 1.09
CA GLY A 205 1.94 2.72 1.37
C GLY A 205 2.84 1.59 0.84
N LEU A 206 2.35 0.34 0.82
CA LEU A 206 3.05 -0.78 0.17
C LEU A 206 3.23 -0.61 -1.35
N THR A 207 2.56 0.37 -1.97
CA THR A 207 2.77 0.72 -3.39
C THR A 207 3.88 1.78 -3.59
N GLY A 208 4.50 2.25 -2.50
CA GLY A 208 5.55 3.27 -2.51
C GLY A 208 5.06 4.68 -2.14
N ASP A 209 3.80 4.83 -1.72
CA ASP A 209 3.25 6.10 -1.26
C ASP A 209 3.64 6.36 0.21
N LEU A 210 4.75 7.07 0.42
CA LEU A 210 5.26 7.36 1.76
C LEU A 210 4.35 8.33 2.56
N ASP A 211 3.59 9.19 1.89
CA ASP A 211 2.63 10.09 2.53
C ASP A 211 1.42 9.29 3.07
N ALA A 212 1.01 8.24 2.34
CA ALA A 212 0.02 7.29 2.81
C ALA A 212 0.54 6.46 3.99
N LEU A 213 1.82 6.03 3.98
CA LEU A 213 2.43 5.38 5.16
C LEU A 213 2.39 6.28 6.39
N GLU A 214 2.81 7.54 6.26
CA GLU A 214 2.78 8.51 7.35
C GLU A 214 1.36 8.70 7.88
N THR A 215 0.38 8.86 6.99
CA THR A 215 -1.03 8.98 7.36
C THR A 215 -1.54 7.72 8.09
N GLY A 216 -1.19 6.52 7.60
CA GLY A 216 -1.56 5.25 8.21
C GLY A 216 -1.00 5.10 9.62
N PHE A 217 0.30 5.32 9.80
CA PHE A 217 0.96 5.28 11.10
C PHE A 217 0.45 6.35 12.08
N GLY A 218 0.19 7.57 11.59
CA GLY A 218 -0.42 8.63 12.40
C GLY A 218 -1.80 8.23 12.95
N ARG A 219 -2.62 7.55 12.12
CA ARG A 219 -3.92 7.02 12.54
C ARG A 219 -3.80 5.86 13.53
N LEU A 220 -2.85 4.94 13.32
CA LEU A 220 -2.56 3.88 14.30
C LEU A 220 -2.15 4.49 15.65
N GLY A 221 -1.29 5.51 15.64
CA GLY A 221 -0.87 6.23 16.84
C GLY A 221 -2.03 6.90 17.57
N ALA A 222 -2.97 7.50 16.84
CA ALA A 222 -4.16 8.12 17.40
C ALA A 222 -5.06 7.09 18.12
N VAL A 223 -5.34 5.94 17.49
CA VAL A 223 -6.15 4.86 18.08
C VAL A 223 -5.43 4.22 19.27
N LEU A 224 -4.11 4.06 19.19
CA LEU A 224 -3.29 3.54 20.29
C LEU A 224 -3.26 4.47 21.51
N GLY A 225 -3.49 5.77 21.33
CA GLY A 225 -3.62 6.74 22.43
C GLY A 225 -4.89 6.54 23.27
N GLU A 226 -5.85 5.77 22.77
CA GLU A 226 -7.08 5.41 23.49
C GLU A 226 -6.90 4.06 24.21
N PRO A 227 -7.34 3.95 25.48
CA PRO A 227 -7.10 2.77 26.29
C PRO A 227 -7.81 1.52 25.76
N GLY A 228 -7.11 0.39 25.73
CA GLY A 228 -7.66 -0.92 25.36
C GLY A 228 -7.50 -1.30 23.89
N ASN A 229 -6.94 -0.43 23.05
CA ASN A 229 -6.76 -0.68 21.62
C ASN A 229 -5.40 -1.29 21.24
N GLU A 230 -4.53 -1.58 22.21
CA GLU A 230 -3.14 -1.99 21.96
C GLU A 230 -3.04 -3.26 21.12
N ARG A 231 -3.93 -4.23 21.38
CA ARG A 231 -3.97 -5.50 20.64
C ARG A 231 -4.45 -5.31 19.20
N ALA A 232 -5.51 -4.53 19.00
CA ALA A 232 -6.10 -4.30 17.68
C ALA A 232 -5.15 -3.50 16.76
N VAL A 233 -4.49 -2.47 17.31
CA VAL A 233 -3.41 -1.74 16.63
C VAL A 233 -2.25 -2.68 16.29
N GLY A 234 -1.85 -3.55 17.23
CA GLY A 234 -0.76 -4.51 17.02
C GLY A 234 -1.02 -5.51 15.90
N VAL A 235 -2.25 -6.03 15.78
CA VAL A 235 -2.67 -6.91 14.67
C VAL A 235 -2.60 -6.15 13.34
N THR A 236 -3.20 -4.95 13.28
CA THR A 236 -3.19 -4.12 12.06
C THR A 236 -1.76 -3.81 11.58
N LEU A 237 -0.86 -3.48 12.52
CA LEU A 237 0.55 -3.26 12.21
C LEU A 237 1.23 -4.55 11.73
N THR A 238 0.95 -5.69 12.37
CA THR A 238 1.54 -6.98 11.99
C THR A 238 1.16 -7.36 10.58
N ASP A 239 -0.13 -7.24 10.22
CA ASP A 239 -0.63 -7.55 8.88
C ASP A 239 0.05 -6.67 7.80
N PHE A 240 0.27 -5.38 8.10
CA PHE A 240 1.06 -4.51 7.22
C PHE A 240 2.51 -4.96 7.08
N LEU A 241 3.19 -5.29 8.19
CA LEU A 241 4.59 -5.71 8.18
C LEU A 241 4.80 -7.09 7.53
N GLU A 242 3.79 -7.96 7.57
CA GLU A 242 3.76 -9.23 6.83
C GLU A 242 3.63 -9.04 5.32
N GLY A 243 3.14 -7.87 4.87
CA GLY A 243 3.11 -7.47 3.47
C GLY A 243 4.48 -7.04 2.90
N LEU A 244 5.56 -7.09 3.70
CA LEU A 244 6.92 -6.77 3.28
C LEU A 244 7.80 -8.05 3.21
N PRO A 245 8.72 -8.15 2.24
CA PRO A 245 9.07 -7.16 1.20
C PRO A 245 8.01 -7.05 0.08
N THR A 246 8.05 -5.96 -0.70
CA THR A 246 7.24 -5.82 -1.92
C THR A 246 7.92 -6.50 -3.11
N GLU A 247 7.23 -6.65 -4.25
CA GLU A 247 7.84 -7.23 -5.46
C GLU A 247 8.95 -6.37 -6.08
N ASP A 248 9.05 -5.09 -5.69
CA ASP A 248 10.05 -4.14 -6.18
C ASP A 248 11.07 -3.88 -5.08
N GLY A 249 12.33 -4.26 -5.31
CA GLY A 249 13.41 -4.09 -4.34
C GLY A 249 13.67 -2.62 -3.98
N CYS A 250 13.58 -1.70 -4.94
CA CYS A 250 13.79 -0.27 -4.69
C CYS A 250 12.65 0.32 -3.85
N ARG A 251 11.40 -0.03 -4.17
CA ARG A 251 10.25 0.35 -3.35
C ARG A 251 10.36 -0.20 -1.94
N THR A 252 10.77 -1.46 -1.80
CA THR A 252 10.98 -2.09 -0.49
C THR A 252 12.03 -1.32 0.31
N MET A 253 13.09 -0.84 -0.33
CA MET A 253 14.10 0.01 0.32
C MET A 253 13.57 1.35 0.77
N ASP A 254 12.80 2.05 -0.06
CA ASP A 254 12.19 3.33 0.32
C ASP A 254 11.29 3.16 1.56
N ILE A 255 10.49 2.08 1.59
CA ILE A 255 9.64 1.75 2.75
C ILE A 255 10.50 1.38 3.97
N ALA A 256 11.56 0.59 3.80
CA ALA A 256 12.44 0.19 4.90
C ALA A 256 13.17 1.39 5.51
N ASP A 257 13.64 2.33 4.68
CA ASP A 257 14.25 3.58 5.13
C ASP A 257 13.25 4.44 5.89
N TRP A 258 12.05 4.62 5.34
CA TRP A 258 10.99 5.35 6.02
C TRP A 258 10.64 4.74 7.39
N LEU A 259 10.50 3.40 7.47
CA LEU A 259 10.23 2.70 8.73
C LEU A 259 11.35 2.84 9.76
N ARG A 260 12.60 3.02 9.32
CA ARG A 260 13.77 3.21 10.17
C ARG A 260 13.92 4.66 10.64
N GLU A 261 13.63 5.63 9.76
CA GLU A 261 13.92 7.05 9.95
C GLU A 261 12.75 7.87 10.48
N ARG A 262 11.52 7.33 10.48
CA ARG A 262 10.35 8.09 10.91
C ARG A 262 10.53 8.73 12.30
N GLU A 263 9.80 9.82 12.50
CA GLU A 263 9.74 10.48 13.80
C GLU A 263 9.24 9.50 14.87
N SER A 264 9.91 9.49 16.03
CA SER A 264 9.68 8.51 17.09
C SER A 264 8.23 8.57 17.56
N GLY A 265 7.50 7.46 17.38
CA GLY A 265 6.12 7.31 17.81
C GLY A 265 6.03 6.52 19.12
N PRO A 266 4.83 6.03 19.46
CA PRO A 266 4.68 5.06 20.53
C PRO A 266 5.58 3.83 20.27
N LYS A 267 6.33 3.39 21.30
CA LYS A 267 7.27 2.25 21.18
C LYS A 267 6.64 0.96 20.62
N ALA A 268 5.33 0.79 20.84
CA ALA A 268 4.56 -0.34 20.31
C ALA A 268 4.50 -0.37 18.78
N LEU A 269 4.67 0.78 18.10
CA LEU A 269 4.77 0.87 16.64
C LEU A 269 6.23 0.81 16.18
N ASP A 270 7.13 1.50 16.89
CA ASP A 270 8.53 1.71 16.46
C ASP A 270 9.37 0.44 16.50
N GLY A 271 9.26 -0.34 17.58
CA GLY A 271 10.05 -1.56 17.76
C GLY A 271 9.83 -2.57 16.62
N PRO A 272 8.58 -3.01 16.36
CA PRO A 272 8.29 -3.97 15.29
C PRO A 272 8.63 -3.46 13.88
N SER A 273 8.41 -2.16 13.64
CA SER A 273 8.71 -1.52 12.35
C SER A 273 10.21 -1.52 12.07
N SER A 274 11.01 -1.01 13.01
CA SER A 274 12.47 -0.94 12.87
C SER A 274 13.09 -2.33 12.76
N ALA A 275 12.59 -3.31 13.52
CA ALA A 275 13.03 -4.70 13.43
C ALA A 275 12.72 -5.33 12.06
N THR A 276 11.56 -5.01 11.48
CA THR A 276 11.19 -5.48 10.13
C THR A 276 12.03 -4.80 9.05
N ALA A 277 12.21 -3.48 9.12
CA ALA A 277 13.10 -2.74 8.21
C ALA A 277 14.52 -3.30 8.22
N ALA A 278 15.09 -3.57 9.40
CA ALA A 278 16.42 -4.14 9.53
C ALA A 278 16.53 -5.56 8.94
N ARG A 279 15.44 -6.33 8.96
CA ARG A 279 15.39 -7.70 8.41
C ARG A 279 15.34 -7.71 6.88
N ILE A 280 14.57 -6.81 6.27
CA ILE A 280 14.33 -6.80 4.82
C ILE A 280 15.38 -5.98 4.03
N ALA A 281 16.09 -5.06 4.69
CA ALA A 281 17.00 -4.14 4.02
C ALA A 281 18.12 -4.80 3.20
N PRO A 282 18.83 -5.86 3.65
CA PRO A 282 19.93 -6.42 2.86
C PRO A 282 19.48 -6.96 1.50
N GLU A 283 18.36 -7.67 1.45
CA GLU A 283 17.80 -8.22 0.21
C GLU A 283 17.29 -7.11 -0.71
N ALA A 284 16.55 -6.15 -0.16
CA ALA A 284 16.02 -5.04 -0.93
C ALA A 284 17.11 -4.12 -1.52
N LEU A 285 18.24 -3.91 -0.81
CA LEU A 285 19.40 -3.19 -1.33
C LEU A 285 20.03 -3.89 -2.54
N GLU A 286 20.17 -5.22 -2.47
CA GLU A 286 20.70 -6.02 -3.58
C GLU A 286 19.75 -5.99 -4.78
N GLU A 287 18.47 -6.29 -4.58
CA GLU A 287 17.47 -6.31 -5.65
C GLU A 287 17.31 -4.94 -6.32
N CYS A 288 17.30 -3.86 -5.54
CA CYS A 288 17.29 -2.51 -6.09
C CYS A 288 18.56 -2.22 -6.89
N GLY A 289 19.73 -2.60 -6.36
CA GLY A 289 21.00 -2.49 -7.06
C GLY A 289 21.01 -3.21 -8.41
N ASP A 290 20.48 -4.43 -8.44
CA ASP A 290 20.35 -5.26 -9.64
C ASP A 290 19.40 -4.65 -10.69
N ALA A 291 18.24 -4.15 -10.25
CA ALA A 291 17.28 -3.47 -11.13
C ALA A 291 17.89 -2.20 -11.74
N LEU A 292 18.52 -1.35 -10.92
CA LEU A 292 19.20 -0.14 -11.37
C LEU A 292 20.36 -0.46 -12.34
N LEU A 293 21.08 -1.55 -12.10
CA LEU A 293 22.17 -1.99 -12.98
C LEU A 293 21.62 -2.40 -14.36
N ALA A 294 20.51 -3.13 -14.39
CA ALA A 294 19.83 -3.56 -15.61
C ALA A 294 19.28 -2.37 -16.42
N ASP A 295 18.74 -1.35 -15.73
CA ASP A 295 18.19 -0.13 -16.33
C ASP A 295 19.24 0.88 -16.80
N GLY A 296 20.53 0.58 -16.60
CA GLY A 296 21.63 1.47 -17.00
C GLY A 296 21.90 2.61 -16.02
N GLN A 297 21.24 2.61 -14.85
CA GLN A 297 21.46 3.57 -13.77
C GLN A 297 22.66 3.17 -12.91
N TRP A 298 23.82 2.98 -13.54
CA TRP A 298 25.00 2.36 -12.93
C TRP A 298 25.55 3.08 -11.69
N VAL A 299 25.41 4.41 -11.62
CA VAL A 299 25.84 5.18 -10.45
C VAL A 299 24.96 4.85 -9.25
N ASN A 300 23.64 4.92 -9.41
CA ASN A 300 22.68 4.58 -8.35
C ASN A 300 22.81 3.11 -7.94
N ALA A 301 22.97 2.20 -8.91
CA ALA A 301 23.20 0.78 -8.63
C ALA A 301 24.43 0.56 -7.74
N ARG A 302 25.55 1.22 -8.07
CA ARG A 302 26.77 1.14 -7.27
C ARG A 302 26.55 1.64 -5.84
N ASP A 303 25.80 2.72 -5.68
CA ASP A 303 25.54 3.32 -4.37
C ASP A 303 24.67 2.39 -3.50
N MET A 304 23.69 1.68 -4.08
CA MET A 304 22.89 0.66 -3.36
C MET A 304 23.75 -0.51 -2.87
N TYR A 305 24.58 -1.09 -3.74
CA TYR A 305 25.48 -2.17 -3.33
C TYR A 305 26.51 -1.70 -2.29
N GLN A 306 27.02 -0.47 -2.41
CA GLN A 306 27.97 0.08 -1.44
C GLN A 306 27.30 0.23 -0.06
N ARG A 307 26.06 0.72 -0.05
CA ARG A 307 25.25 0.83 1.17
C ARG A 307 25.02 -0.53 1.83
N LEU A 308 24.76 -1.59 1.06
CA LEU A 308 24.68 -2.96 1.59
C LEU A 308 25.97 -3.36 2.33
N LEU A 309 27.13 -3.08 1.74
CA LEU A 309 28.42 -3.39 2.36
C LEU A 309 28.73 -2.54 3.59
N ASP A 310 28.26 -1.29 3.62
CA ASP A 310 28.52 -0.36 4.70
C ASP A 310 27.59 -0.61 5.90
N GLU A 311 26.31 -0.87 5.65
CA GLU A 311 25.28 -1.10 6.69
C GLU A 311 25.22 -2.57 7.14
N HIS A 312 25.54 -3.52 6.24
CA HIS A 312 25.43 -4.96 6.45
C HIS A 312 26.69 -5.72 6.03
N PRO A 313 27.88 -5.42 6.59
CA PRO A 313 29.18 -5.93 6.11
C PRO A 313 29.36 -7.46 6.23
N GLY A 314 28.54 -8.12 7.04
CA GLY A 314 28.58 -9.57 7.28
C GLY A 314 27.41 -10.34 6.65
N ASP A 315 26.60 -9.70 5.82
CA ASP A 315 25.51 -10.38 5.10
C ASP A 315 26.06 -11.31 4.01
N ASP A 316 25.38 -12.44 3.77
CA ASP A 316 25.78 -13.43 2.78
C ASP A 316 25.82 -12.86 1.35
N ARG A 317 25.11 -11.76 1.08
CA ARG A 317 25.07 -11.03 -0.20
C ARG A 317 26.27 -10.13 -0.46
N ALA A 318 27.18 -9.98 0.51
CA ALA A 318 28.31 -9.05 0.39
C ALA A 318 29.21 -9.33 -0.82
N ASP A 319 29.41 -10.59 -1.20
CA ASP A 319 30.22 -10.92 -2.38
C ASP A 319 29.53 -10.58 -3.70
N ASP A 320 28.22 -10.75 -3.78
CA ASP A 320 27.40 -10.39 -4.93
C ASP A 320 27.31 -8.87 -5.08
N ALA A 321 27.11 -8.13 -3.98
CA ALA A 321 27.18 -6.67 -3.96
C ALA A 321 28.54 -6.14 -4.43
N ARG A 322 29.67 -6.72 -3.98
CA ARG A 322 31.01 -6.38 -4.51
C ARG A 322 31.10 -6.68 -6.01
N GLY A 323 30.44 -7.74 -6.47
CA GLY A 323 30.29 -8.07 -7.89
C GLY A 323 29.52 -6.99 -8.66
N GLY A 324 28.39 -6.56 -8.14
CA GLY A 324 27.55 -5.48 -8.64
C GLY A 324 28.34 -4.17 -8.78
N ILE A 325 29.06 -3.75 -7.74
CA ILE A 325 29.94 -2.56 -7.77
C ILE A 325 30.97 -2.65 -8.90
N ARG A 326 31.61 -3.82 -9.09
CA ARG A 326 32.58 -4.02 -10.18
C ARG A 326 31.91 -3.89 -11.54
N LYS A 327 30.74 -4.51 -11.74
CA LYS A 327 29.98 -4.44 -13.00
C LYS A 327 29.56 -3.00 -13.32
N ALA A 328 28.94 -2.31 -12.35
CA ALA A 328 28.56 -0.91 -12.46
C ALA A 328 29.76 -0.02 -12.79
N GLY A 329 30.89 -0.20 -12.07
CA GLY A 329 32.11 0.56 -12.31
C GLY A 329 32.71 0.36 -13.71
N LEU A 330 32.59 -0.85 -14.28
CA LEU A 330 33.00 -1.12 -15.67
C LEU A 330 32.05 -0.47 -16.68
N ALA A 331 30.74 -0.49 -16.43
CA ALA A 331 29.76 0.14 -17.29
C ALA A 331 29.93 1.67 -17.34
N ILE A 332 30.16 2.30 -16.18
CA ILE A 332 30.49 3.73 -16.09
C ILE A 332 31.74 4.06 -16.92
N GLN A 333 32.83 3.30 -16.74
CA GLN A 333 34.06 3.49 -17.52
C GLN A 333 33.82 3.37 -19.03
N LEU A 334 33.02 2.38 -19.46
CA LEU A 334 32.70 2.20 -20.87
C LEU A 334 31.89 3.37 -21.44
N SER A 335 30.91 3.85 -20.67
CA SER A 335 30.11 5.03 -21.03
C SER A 335 30.99 6.28 -21.19
N ASP A 336 31.86 6.54 -20.22
CA ASP A 336 32.80 7.66 -20.24
C ASP A 336 33.72 7.60 -21.47
N VAL A 337 34.25 6.41 -21.78
CA VAL A 337 35.10 6.21 -22.96
C VAL A 337 34.32 6.46 -24.24
N ARG A 338 33.11 5.92 -24.39
CA ARG A 338 32.27 6.13 -25.59
C ARG A 338 31.99 7.61 -25.83
N SER A 339 31.68 8.36 -24.76
CA SER A 339 31.51 9.81 -24.82
C SER A 339 32.79 10.51 -25.30
N LEU A 340 33.92 10.23 -24.64
CA LEU A 340 35.23 10.82 -24.99
C LEU A 340 35.68 10.49 -26.41
N VAL A 341 35.45 9.27 -26.88
CA VAL A 341 35.76 8.82 -28.25
C VAL A 341 34.92 9.60 -29.27
N THR A 342 33.64 9.82 -28.98
CA THR A 342 32.74 10.62 -29.84
C THR A 342 33.18 12.08 -29.92
N GLU A 343 33.73 12.63 -28.84
CA GLU A 343 34.26 13.99 -28.78
C GLU A 343 35.66 14.16 -29.39
N ALA A 344 36.36 13.06 -29.69
CA ALA A 344 37.75 13.08 -30.14
C ALA A 344 37.87 13.45 -31.64
N LYS A 345 37.78 14.75 -31.93
CA LYS A 345 37.89 15.32 -33.29
C LYS A 345 39.30 15.78 -33.67
N SER A 346 40.24 15.73 -32.72
CA SER A 346 41.64 16.11 -32.91
C SER A 346 42.49 15.59 -31.74
N MET A 347 43.82 15.75 -31.82
CA MET A 347 44.74 15.43 -30.72
C MET A 347 44.47 16.23 -29.42
N SER A 348 43.74 17.34 -29.50
CA SER A 348 43.47 18.24 -28.39
C SER A 348 42.04 18.15 -27.85
N THR A 349 41.24 17.18 -28.29
CA THR A 349 39.84 17.01 -27.85
C THR A 349 39.52 15.57 -27.42
N GLY A 350 38.43 15.42 -26.65
CA GLY A 350 37.89 14.14 -26.20
C GLY A 350 38.93 13.18 -25.61
N TYR A 351 38.85 11.92 -26.04
CA TYR A 351 39.74 10.84 -25.61
C TYR A 351 41.21 11.14 -25.93
N CYS A 352 41.50 11.80 -27.05
CA CYS A 352 42.87 12.08 -27.48
C CYS A 352 43.58 13.11 -26.60
N ARG A 353 42.84 14.07 -26.04
CA ARG A 353 43.39 15.00 -25.05
C ARG A 353 43.62 14.32 -23.70
N LYS A 354 42.63 13.57 -23.23
CA LYS A 354 42.61 12.97 -21.89
C LYS A 354 42.15 11.51 -21.98
N PRO A 355 43.08 10.59 -22.30
CA PRO A 355 42.75 9.18 -22.43
C PRO A 355 42.18 8.63 -21.12
N ALA A 356 41.01 8.02 -21.21
CA ALA A 356 40.39 7.31 -20.10
C ALA A 356 40.67 5.80 -20.20
N LYS A 357 40.75 5.14 -19.05
CA LYS A 357 40.87 3.68 -18.98
C LYS A 357 39.48 3.04 -19.00
N TYR A 358 39.37 1.89 -19.64
CA TYR A 358 38.24 0.97 -19.47
C TYR A 358 38.79 -0.41 -19.12
N ALA A 359 38.75 -0.78 -17.84
CA ALA A 359 39.42 -1.99 -17.34
C ALA A 359 38.85 -3.30 -17.90
N GLY A 360 37.63 -3.27 -18.46
CA GLY A 360 36.98 -4.39 -19.14
C GLY A 360 37.48 -4.62 -20.57
N ALA A 361 38.27 -3.71 -21.14
CA ALA A 361 38.76 -3.82 -22.51
C ALA A 361 39.66 -5.06 -22.70
N PRO A 362 39.66 -5.66 -23.91
CA PRO A 362 40.65 -6.67 -24.28
C PRO A 362 42.09 -6.18 -24.04
N ALA A 363 42.95 -7.08 -23.57
CA ALA A 363 44.36 -6.75 -23.38
C ALA A 363 45.03 -6.48 -24.74
N TYR A 364 45.82 -5.40 -24.82
CA TYR A 364 46.63 -5.12 -25.99
C TYR A 364 47.65 -6.24 -26.24
N ARG A 365 47.68 -6.73 -27.48
CA ARG A 365 48.64 -7.71 -27.98
C ARG A 365 49.09 -7.26 -29.37
N GLU A 366 50.39 -7.04 -29.53
CA GLU A 366 51.00 -6.70 -30.81
C GLU A 366 50.50 -7.66 -31.90
N GLY A 367 50.06 -7.09 -33.01
CA GLY A 367 49.68 -7.84 -34.18
C GLY A 367 48.30 -8.49 -34.15
N LYS A 368 47.56 -8.43 -33.04
CA LYS A 368 46.27 -9.12 -32.87
C LYS A 368 45.15 -8.23 -32.33
N SER A 369 45.47 -7.01 -31.93
CA SER A 369 44.51 -6.08 -31.33
C SER A 369 43.70 -5.29 -32.37
N ARG A 370 42.40 -5.14 -32.08
CA ARG A 370 41.51 -4.20 -32.80
C ARG A 370 41.58 -2.83 -32.14
N ALA A 371 41.43 -1.79 -32.94
CA ALA A 371 41.55 -0.41 -32.53
C ALA A 371 40.34 0.43 -32.97
N LEU A 372 39.97 1.41 -32.15
CA LEU A 372 39.16 2.54 -32.60
C LEU A 372 40.07 3.60 -33.21
N PHE A 373 39.70 4.12 -34.37
CA PHE A 373 40.42 5.21 -35.01
C PHE A 373 39.58 6.48 -34.89
N VAL A 374 40.12 7.51 -34.25
CA VAL A 374 39.45 8.79 -33.99
C VAL A 374 40.40 9.96 -34.25
N GLY A 375 39.86 11.16 -34.41
CA GLY A 375 40.64 12.37 -34.61
C GLY A 375 40.12 13.22 -35.76
N ASP A 376 41.05 13.90 -36.43
CA ASP A 376 40.73 14.84 -37.50
C ASP A 376 40.00 14.14 -38.67
N THR A 377 39.00 14.80 -39.25
CA THR A 377 38.15 14.21 -40.30
C THR A 377 38.93 13.88 -41.58
N GLU A 378 39.89 14.72 -41.97
CA GLU A 378 40.71 14.44 -43.15
C GLU A 378 41.65 13.26 -42.89
N ALA A 379 42.26 13.22 -41.69
CA ALA A 379 43.16 12.15 -41.30
C ALA A 379 42.43 10.80 -41.13
N THR A 380 41.19 10.81 -40.63
CA THR A 380 40.37 9.62 -40.44
C THR A 380 39.72 9.13 -41.73
N THR A 381 39.62 9.94 -42.78
CA THR A 381 39.14 9.49 -44.10
C THR A 381 39.95 8.31 -44.65
N TYR A 382 41.24 8.22 -44.31
CA TYR A 382 42.11 7.13 -44.75
C TYR A 382 41.93 5.85 -43.93
N THR A 383 41.38 5.94 -42.71
CA THR A 383 41.21 4.77 -41.84
C THR A 383 40.10 3.85 -42.35
N ASP A 384 39.19 4.35 -43.19
CA ASP A 384 38.22 3.53 -43.92
C ASP A 384 38.87 2.50 -44.85
N LYS A 385 40.08 2.78 -45.35
CA LYS A 385 40.86 1.86 -46.19
C LYS A 385 41.59 0.79 -45.39
N LEU A 386 41.54 0.83 -44.05
CA LEU A 386 42.16 -0.18 -43.20
C LEU A 386 41.33 -1.49 -43.19
N PRO A 387 41.99 -2.65 -43.00
CA PRO A 387 41.29 -3.91 -42.86
C PRO A 387 40.30 -3.90 -41.69
N GLU A 388 39.09 -4.44 -41.89
CA GLU A 388 38.08 -4.59 -40.83
C GLU A 388 38.60 -5.36 -39.60
N ALA A 389 39.49 -6.32 -39.81
CA ALA A 389 40.13 -7.08 -38.74
C ALA A 389 40.99 -6.22 -37.79
N TRP A 390 41.32 -4.98 -38.17
CA TRP A 390 42.08 -4.04 -37.34
C TRP A 390 41.17 -3.02 -36.65
N LYS A 391 39.94 -2.84 -37.13
CA LYS A 391 38.99 -1.83 -36.61
C LYS A 391 38.06 -2.46 -35.59
N ALA A 392 37.83 -1.79 -34.47
CA ALA A 392 36.75 -2.12 -33.54
C ALA A 392 35.51 -1.29 -33.91
N GLY A 393 34.31 -1.87 -33.74
CA GLY A 393 33.06 -1.15 -33.97
C GLY A 393 32.62 -0.32 -32.77
N ASP A 394 33.06 -0.71 -31.56
CA ASP A 394 32.74 -0.04 -30.31
C ASP A 394 33.93 -0.11 -29.33
N ALA A 395 33.92 0.75 -28.32
CA ALA A 395 34.92 0.77 -27.26
C ALA A 395 34.98 -0.54 -26.44
N ALA A 396 33.88 -1.30 -26.34
CA ALA A 396 33.86 -2.58 -25.66
C ALA A 396 34.77 -3.63 -26.32
N ASP A 397 34.93 -3.56 -27.65
CA ASP A 397 35.69 -4.52 -28.45
C ASP A 397 37.12 -4.06 -28.75
N ALA A 398 37.46 -2.83 -28.36
CA ALA A 398 38.72 -2.20 -28.71
C ALA A 398 39.80 -2.49 -27.68
N ALA A 399 40.98 -2.93 -28.13
CA ALA A 399 42.18 -3.01 -27.29
C ALA A 399 42.97 -1.69 -27.32
N LEU A 400 42.81 -0.90 -28.39
CA LEU A 400 43.49 0.36 -28.61
C LEU A 400 42.51 1.47 -29.00
N VAL A 401 42.85 2.71 -28.65
CA VAL A 401 42.32 3.91 -29.31
C VAL A 401 43.48 4.62 -29.99
N VAL A 402 43.38 4.74 -31.31
CA VAL A 402 44.35 5.41 -32.18
C VAL A 402 43.80 6.78 -32.52
N CYS A 403 44.42 7.79 -31.93
CA CYS A 403 44.19 9.18 -32.24
C CYS A 403 45.01 9.56 -33.48
N ALA A 404 44.41 10.26 -34.42
CA ALA A 404 45.07 10.84 -35.59
C ALA A 404 44.93 12.38 -35.58
N ASP A 405 46.04 13.07 -35.80
CA ASP A 405 46.05 14.51 -36.01
C ASP A 405 45.81 14.87 -37.49
N GLY A 406 45.63 16.14 -37.79
CA GLY A 406 45.48 16.62 -39.18
C GLY A 406 46.61 16.17 -40.12
N THR A 407 46.32 16.18 -41.41
CA THR A 407 47.30 15.77 -42.43
C THR A 407 48.34 16.87 -42.71
N GLU A 408 49.58 16.46 -42.95
CA GLU A 408 50.69 17.34 -43.28
C GLU A 408 51.44 16.83 -44.52
N ALA A 409 52.19 17.72 -45.17
CA ALA A 409 53.12 17.32 -46.23
C ALA A 409 54.33 16.57 -45.63
N GLY A 410 54.50 15.32 -46.01
CA GLY A 410 55.65 14.48 -45.70
C GLY A 410 56.79 14.61 -46.70
N ASP A 411 57.57 13.55 -46.84
CA ASP A 411 58.74 13.50 -47.71
C ASP A 411 58.34 13.62 -49.19
N VAL A 412 59.22 14.21 -50.00
CA VAL A 412 58.98 14.34 -51.44
C VAL A 412 59.11 12.96 -52.09
N VAL A 413 58.05 12.51 -52.77
CA VAL A 413 58.06 11.29 -53.59
C VAL A 413 58.69 11.59 -54.94
N GLU A 414 58.18 12.61 -55.62
CA GLU A 414 58.59 12.94 -56.99
C GLU A 414 58.33 14.41 -57.29
N THR A 415 59.07 14.98 -58.24
CA THR A 415 58.84 16.34 -58.76
C THR A 415 58.58 16.27 -60.26
N CYS A 416 57.43 16.76 -60.70
CA CYS A 416 57.00 16.67 -62.09
C CYS A 416 56.72 18.03 -62.70
N ARG A 417 56.96 18.13 -64.00
CA ARG A 417 56.81 19.37 -64.75
C ARG A 417 55.47 19.39 -65.49
N TYR A 418 54.76 20.49 -65.38
CA TYR A 418 53.46 20.69 -66.00
C TYR A 418 53.45 21.98 -66.78
N ARG A 419 52.69 21.97 -67.88
CA ARG A 419 52.37 23.16 -68.65
C ARG A 419 51.05 23.72 -68.15
N ASP A 420 51.04 24.97 -67.69
CA ASP A 420 49.82 25.66 -67.30
C ASP A 420 49.00 26.09 -68.54
N HIS A 421 47.81 26.62 -68.31
CA HIS A 421 46.93 27.09 -69.38
C HIS A 421 47.49 28.29 -70.17
N ASN A 422 48.50 28.98 -69.65
CA ASN A 422 49.22 30.07 -70.32
C ASN A 422 50.47 29.58 -71.06
N GLY A 423 50.71 28.26 -71.11
CA GLY A 423 51.86 27.65 -71.76
C GLY A 423 53.16 27.67 -70.95
N ARG A 424 53.16 28.17 -69.71
CA ARG A 424 54.33 28.21 -68.83
C ARG A 424 54.57 26.83 -68.22
N ILE A 425 55.84 26.42 -68.18
CA ILE A 425 56.24 25.17 -67.55
C ILE A 425 56.61 25.45 -66.10
N GLY A 426 55.88 24.84 -65.16
CA GLY A 426 56.18 24.88 -63.74
C GLY A 426 56.45 23.48 -63.17
N SER A 427 57.06 23.42 -61.99
CA SER A 427 57.36 22.16 -61.30
C SER A 427 56.48 22.02 -60.07
N VAL A 428 55.86 20.85 -59.93
CA VAL A 428 55.03 20.48 -58.78
C VAL A 428 55.73 19.35 -58.03
N ARG A 429 55.91 19.51 -56.71
CA ARG A 429 56.38 18.43 -55.84
C ARG A 429 55.21 17.63 -55.31
N PHE A 430 55.27 16.31 -55.45
CA PHE A 430 54.33 15.40 -54.82
C PHE A 430 54.94 14.89 -53.53
N ASN A 431 54.27 15.19 -52.42
CA ASN A 431 54.71 14.82 -51.08
C ASN A 431 53.88 13.64 -50.58
N ARG A 432 54.51 12.75 -49.81
CA ARG A 432 53.82 11.75 -49.01
C ARG A 432 52.81 12.44 -48.10
N LEU A 433 51.70 11.78 -47.85
CA LEU A 433 50.73 12.28 -46.87
C LEU A 433 51.19 11.85 -45.48
N ALA A 434 51.46 12.80 -44.60
CA ALA A 434 51.95 12.50 -43.26
C ALA A 434 50.89 12.79 -42.20
N VAL A 435 50.74 11.89 -41.23
CA VAL A 435 49.77 12.01 -40.14
C VAL A 435 50.47 11.68 -38.83
N ARG A 436 50.31 12.53 -37.81
CA ARG A 436 50.77 12.18 -36.46
C ARG A 436 49.71 11.31 -35.78
N VAL A 437 50.14 10.20 -35.20
CA VAL A 437 49.26 9.25 -34.52
C VAL A 437 49.75 8.95 -33.11
N LYS A 438 48.80 8.79 -32.20
CA LYS A 438 49.02 8.31 -30.84
C LYS A 438 48.07 7.16 -30.54
N ALA A 439 48.61 6.02 -30.15
CA ALA A 439 47.81 4.85 -29.78
C ALA A 439 47.87 4.63 -28.27
N TYR A 440 46.72 4.43 -27.65
CA TYR A 440 46.58 4.19 -26.22
C TYR A 440 45.94 2.82 -25.96
N ALA A 441 46.51 2.05 -25.04
CA ALA A 441 45.93 0.78 -24.59
C ALA A 441 44.70 1.06 -23.75
N LEU A 442 43.51 0.77 -24.29
CA LEU A 442 42.24 1.19 -23.69
C LEU A 442 42.06 0.64 -22.27
N ARG A 443 42.53 -0.59 -22.02
CA ARG A 443 42.47 -1.22 -20.70
C ARG A 443 43.13 -0.41 -19.58
N THR A 444 44.18 0.32 -19.92
CA THR A 444 45.04 1.00 -18.94
C THR A 444 45.07 2.53 -19.12
N GLY A 445 44.64 3.03 -20.28
CA GLY A 445 44.80 4.43 -20.69
C GLY A 445 46.24 4.83 -21.02
N LYS A 446 47.19 3.88 -21.04
CA LYS A 446 48.62 4.17 -21.26
C LYS A 446 48.94 4.31 -22.75
N LEU A 447 49.82 5.25 -23.07
CA LEU A 447 50.37 5.43 -24.41
C LEU A 447 51.20 4.19 -24.79
N VAL A 448 50.91 3.62 -25.95
CA VAL A 448 51.62 2.48 -26.55
C VAL A 448 52.52 2.94 -27.69
N THR A 449 52.08 3.94 -28.46
CA THR A 449 52.81 4.43 -29.64
C THR A 449 52.54 5.92 -29.84
N ASP A 450 53.58 6.70 -30.15
CA ASP A 450 53.50 8.07 -30.68
C ASP A 450 54.45 8.16 -31.87
N ARG A 451 53.92 8.41 -33.07
CA ARG A 451 54.74 8.53 -34.29
C ARG A 451 54.06 9.31 -35.39
N LYS A 452 54.86 9.70 -36.38
CA LYS A 452 54.39 10.24 -37.65
C LYS A 452 54.38 9.12 -38.68
N VAL A 453 53.20 8.76 -39.19
CA VAL A 453 53.05 7.83 -40.31
C VAL A 453 53.10 8.62 -41.61
N GLN A 454 53.74 8.06 -42.64
CA GLN A 454 53.81 8.67 -43.96
C GLN A 454 53.31 7.68 -45.00
N MET A 455 52.24 8.06 -45.68
CA MET A 455 51.62 7.27 -46.73
C MET A 455 52.18 7.70 -48.09
N GLY A 456 52.70 6.73 -48.82
CA GLY A 456 52.97 6.86 -50.25
C GLY A 456 51.67 6.92 -51.04
N GLY A 457 51.80 6.96 -52.36
CA GLY A 457 50.66 6.94 -53.26
C GLY A 457 51.07 7.35 -54.66
N GLU A 458 50.08 7.40 -55.54
CA GLU A 458 50.29 7.82 -56.92
C GLU A 458 50.75 9.29 -56.98
N SER A 459 51.84 9.53 -57.71
CA SER A 459 52.40 10.84 -58.02
C SER A 459 52.29 11.12 -59.52
N CYS A 460 52.38 12.40 -59.88
CA CYS A 460 52.57 12.84 -61.25
C CYS A 460 51.50 12.41 -62.27
N PRO A 461 50.20 12.68 -62.03
CA PRO A 461 49.15 12.39 -62.99
C PRO A 461 49.37 13.15 -64.31
N GLY A 462 48.99 12.55 -65.45
CA GLY A 462 49.18 13.21 -66.76
C GLY A 462 48.45 14.54 -66.93
N ILE A 463 47.40 14.78 -66.15
CA ILE A 463 46.64 16.04 -66.11
C ILE A 463 46.45 16.46 -64.66
N LEU A 464 46.75 17.72 -64.36
CA LEU A 464 46.50 18.34 -63.06
C LEU A 464 45.32 19.29 -63.12
N ARG A 465 44.38 19.13 -62.18
CA ARG A 465 43.30 20.07 -61.94
C ARG A 465 43.64 20.92 -60.72
N TYR A 466 43.71 22.23 -60.90
CA TYR A 466 44.01 23.20 -59.86
C TYR A 466 43.25 24.51 -60.13
N PHE A 467 43.07 25.32 -59.09
CA PHE A 467 42.47 26.65 -59.20
C PHE A 467 43.57 27.72 -59.24
N ASP A 468 43.32 28.79 -60.00
CA ASP A 468 44.18 29.97 -60.17
C ASP A 468 45.59 29.73 -60.74
N SER A 469 46.51 29.17 -59.95
CA SER A 469 47.91 29.05 -60.32
C SER A 469 48.46 27.65 -60.03
N LEU A 470 49.44 27.22 -60.83
CA LEU A 470 50.02 25.89 -60.69
C LEU A 470 50.63 25.74 -59.28
N PRO A 471 50.14 24.80 -58.46
CA PRO A 471 50.58 24.69 -57.08
C PRO A 471 52.03 24.20 -57.01
N SER A 472 52.82 24.75 -56.09
CA SER A 472 54.23 24.34 -55.92
C SER A 472 54.39 22.97 -55.24
N ARG A 473 53.34 22.47 -54.58
CA ARG A 473 53.28 21.17 -53.89
C ARG A 473 51.87 20.59 -53.93
N MET A 474 51.77 19.27 -53.97
CA MET A 474 50.54 18.51 -53.81
C MET A 474 50.79 17.24 -53.00
N ALA A 475 49.78 16.72 -52.31
CA ALA A 475 49.85 15.42 -51.67
C ALA A 475 49.66 14.30 -52.72
N VAL A 476 50.32 13.16 -52.51
CA VAL A 476 50.02 11.92 -53.23
C VAL A 476 48.65 11.38 -52.84
N THR A 477 48.06 10.51 -53.67
CA THR A 477 46.81 9.81 -53.35
C THR A 477 47.11 8.38 -52.88
N PRO A 478 46.94 8.05 -51.58
CA PRO A 478 47.27 6.73 -51.06
C PRO A 478 46.30 5.63 -51.51
N SER A 479 46.83 4.48 -51.91
CA SER A 479 46.06 3.24 -52.09
C SER A 479 45.78 2.57 -50.74
N ALA A 480 44.90 1.56 -50.71
CA ALA A 480 44.67 0.78 -49.49
C ALA A 480 45.94 0.03 -49.02
N ALA A 481 46.84 -0.34 -49.95
CA ALA A 481 48.11 -0.97 -49.61
C ALA A 481 49.05 0.02 -48.90
N ASP A 482 49.14 1.26 -49.41
CA ASP A 482 49.97 2.33 -48.81
C ASP A 482 49.50 2.67 -47.38
N VAL A 483 48.18 2.76 -47.18
CA VAL A 483 47.59 3.01 -45.85
C VAL A 483 47.91 1.85 -44.90
N ARG A 484 47.72 0.61 -45.36
CA ARG A 484 47.98 -0.58 -44.54
C ARG A 484 49.45 -0.69 -44.15
N GLU A 485 50.37 -0.41 -45.06
CA GLU A 485 51.82 -0.40 -44.79
C GLU A 485 52.18 0.68 -43.77
N ALA A 486 51.63 1.89 -43.91
CA ALA A 486 51.92 3.00 -43.02
C ALA A 486 51.37 2.78 -41.60
N PHE A 487 50.16 2.21 -41.46
CA PHE A 487 49.49 2.01 -40.17
C PHE A 487 49.77 0.66 -39.51
N GLY A 488 50.29 -0.34 -40.22
CA GLY A 488 50.65 -1.65 -39.65
C GLY A 488 51.45 -1.54 -38.36
N PRO A 489 52.57 -0.79 -38.34
CA PRO A 489 53.38 -0.63 -37.15
C PRO A 489 52.67 0.06 -35.97
N VAL A 490 51.58 0.79 -36.20
CA VAL A 490 50.79 1.46 -35.14
C VAL A 490 49.94 0.46 -34.36
N VAL A 491 49.47 -0.59 -35.04
CA VAL A 491 48.72 -1.70 -34.43
C VAL A 491 49.60 -2.92 -34.14
N GLY A 492 50.93 -2.74 -34.23
CA GLY A 492 51.94 -3.78 -33.97
C GLY A 492 52.00 -4.87 -35.04
N ARG A 493 51.79 -4.52 -36.32
CA ARG A 493 51.83 -5.44 -37.47
C ARG A 493 52.90 -5.09 -38.49
#